data_AF-A0A5R8Z156-F1
#
_entry.id   AF-A0A5R8Z156-F1
#
_cell.length_a   1.000
_cell.length_b   1.000
_cell.length_c   1.000
_cell.angle_alpha   90.00
_cell.angle_beta   90.00
_cell.angle_gamma   90.00
#
_symmetry.space_group_name_H-M   'P 1'
#
loop_
_entity.id
_entity.type
_entity.pdbx_description
1 polymer ?
#
loop_
_entity_poly.entity_id
_entity_poly.type
_entity_poly.pdbx_seq_one_letter_code
_entity_poly.pdbx_strand_id
1 'polypeptide(L)'
;MTTLDEEDRREYYRIEDRIALQISPLSAAEALETELLQDDSPLFNLLSELHLSDFESQHLLRQLSEKDRTLAAFLRAQNKRLDLLSSVVAHTLIGEIGAPVPVIISEGGIEFAQARSIAPGTRVKVKMVLMPRAHGLLLRGKVTHCDARADGRFEVGTEFIDMTDAQRQLLARYILQRQQQQRRQALEQNDPAP
;
A
#
# COMPACT_ATOMS: atom_id res chain seq x y z
N MET A 1 -24.69 -10.06 10.11
CA MET A 1 -23.37 -10.39 9.55
C MET A 1 -23.21 -11.88 9.69
N THR A 2 -23.19 -12.59 8.58
CA THR A 2 -23.04 -14.05 8.53
C THR A 2 -21.57 -14.41 8.76
N THR A 3 -21.32 -15.47 9.52
CA THR A 3 -19.98 -16.01 9.83
C THR A 3 -19.10 -16.28 8.60
N LEU A 4 -19.73 -16.41 7.43
CA LEU A 4 -19.09 -16.54 6.11
C LEU A 4 -18.26 -15.30 5.71
N ASP A 5 -18.72 -14.08 6.03
CA ASP A 5 -17.96 -12.84 5.72
C ASP A 5 -16.70 -12.72 6.59
N GLU A 6 -16.72 -13.29 7.81
CA GLU A 6 -15.54 -13.34 8.69
C GLU A 6 -14.53 -14.39 8.23
N GLU A 7 -14.99 -15.51 7.66
CA GLU A 7 -14.15 -16.57 7.10
C GLU A 7 -13.49 -16.15 5.77
N ASP A 8 -14.22 -15.49 4.86
CA ASP A 8 -13.65 -14.95 3.61
C ASP A 8 -12.57 -13.88 3.89
N ARG A 9 -12.75 -13.07 4.94
CA ARG A 9 -11.72 -12.12 5.41
C ARG A 9 -10.47 -12.81 5.99
N ARG A 10 -10.52 -14.10 6.31
CA ARG A 10 -9.38 -14.90 6.77
C ARG A 10 -8.61 -15.59 5.63
N GLU A 11 -9.07 -15.51 4.39
CA GLU A 11 -8.36 -16.08 3.24
C GLU A 11 -7.09 -15.30 2.85
N TYR A 12 -7.01 -14.02 3.22
CA TYR A 12 -5.85 -13.19 2.90
C TYR A 12 -4.72 -13.35 3.90
N TYR A 13 -3.52 -13.61 3.38
CA TYR A 13 -2.29 -13.61 4.15
C TYR A 13 -2.01 -12.20 4.73
N ARG A 14 -1.66 -12.13 6.01
CA ARG A 14 -1.36 -10.90 6.75
C ARG A 14 0.14 -10.81 7.04
N ILE A 15 0.69 -9.61 6.95
CA ILE A 15 2.05 -9.29 7.39
C ILE A 15 2.02 -8.16 8.40
N GLU A 16 2.97 -8.19 9.33
CA GLU A 16 3.36 -7.01 10.11
C GLU A 16 4.36 -6.19 9.31
N ASP A 17 4.19 -4.87 9.26
CA ASP A 17 5.13 -3.98 8.59
C ASP A 17 5.16 -2.57 9.20
N ARG A 18 6.04 -1.71 8.68
CA ARG A 18 6.05 -0.28 8.95
C ARG A 18 5.90 0.53 7.68
N ILE A 19 4.82 1.28 7.58
CA ILE A 19 4.51 2.11 6.40
C ILE A 19 4.19 3.54 6.83
N ALA A 20 4.49 4.53 5.98
CA ALA A 20 3.93 5.87 6.21
C ALA A 20 2.45 5.82 5.82
N LEU A 21 1.57 6.19 6.75
CA LEU A 21 0.13 6.01 6.62
C LEU A 21 -0.60 7.25 7.12
N GLN A 22 -1.53 7.74 6.32
CA GLN A 22 -2.53 8.70 6.73
C GLN A 22 -3.91 8.20 6.30
N ILE A 23 -4.85 8.22 7.24
CA ILE A 23 -6.25 7.89 6.99
C ILE A 23 -7.11 9.09 7.36
N SER A 24 -8.02 9.47 6.46
CA SER A 24 -8.99 10.54 6.68
C SER A 24 -10.38 10.13 6.19
N PRO A 25 -11.47 10.56 6.85
CA PRO A 25 -12.82 10.38 6.33
C PRO A 25 -12.97 11.00 4.93
N LEU A 26 -13.66 10.31 4.02
CA LEU A 26 -14.07 10.89 2.75
C LEU A 26 -15.17 11.91 2.96
N SER A 27 -15.15 12.98 2.18
CA SER A 27 -16.31 13.86 2.03
C SER A 27 -17.47 13.12 1.35
N ALA A 28 -18.68 13.68 1.47
CA ALA A 28 -19.87 13.10 0.84
C ALA A 28 -19.72 12.99 -0.70
N ALA A 29 -19.01 13.94 -1.33
CA ALA A 29 -18.75 13.93 -2.76
C ALA A 29 -17.79 12.79 -3.14
N GLU A 30 -16.63 12.69 -2.48
CA GLU A 30 -15.64 11.63 -2.76
C GLU A 30 -16.17 10.22 -2.47
N ALA A 31 -17.11 10.10 -1.52
CA ALA A 31 -17.75 8.83 -1.18
C ALA A 31 -18.72 8.33 -2.26
N LEU A 32 -19.27 9.23 -3.08
CA LEU A 32 -20.20 8.93 -4.18
C LEU A 32 -19.51 8.84 -5.54
N GLU A 33 -18.27 9.32 -5.63
CA GLU A 33 -17.51 9.36 -6.86
C GLU A 33 -17.03 7.96 -7.28
N THR A 34 -17.35 7.59 -8.52
CA THR A 34 -16.92 6.32 -9.14
C THR A 34 -15.56 6.42 -9.83
N GLU A 35 -15.05 7.64 -10.02
CA GLU A 35 -13.76 7.90 -10.64
C GLU A 35 -12.60 7.60 -9.68
N LEU A 36 -11.37 7.64 -10.23
CA LEU A 36 -10.15 7.38 -9.47
C LEU A 36 -10.01 8.42 -8.34
N LEU A 37 -9.86 7.95 -7.10
CA LEU A 37 -9.74 8.83 -5.93
C LEU A 37 -8.56 9.80 -6.09
N GLN A 38 -8.75 11.06 -5.74
CA GLN A 38 -7.70 12.08 -5.69
C GLN A 38 -7.45 12.52 -4.24
N ASP A 39 -6.18 12.72 -3.89
CA ASP A 39 -5.76 13.39 -2.67
C ASP A 39 -5.66 14.91 -2.89
N ASP A 40 -5.72 15.68 -1.80
CA ASP A 40 -5.52 17.13 -1.89
C ASP A 40 -4.08 17.50 -2.26
N SER A 41 -3.12 16.57 -2.06
CA SER A 41 -1.72 16.73 -2.46
C SER A 41 -1.52 16.29 -3.92
N PRO A 42 -1.28 17.22 -4.87
CA PRO A 42 -1.02 16.87 -6.26
C PRO A 42 0.25 16.02 -6.42
N LEU A 43 1.24 16.26 -5.57
CA LEU A 43 2.49 15.48 -5.55
C LEU A 43 2.24 14.02 -5.19
N PHE A 44 1.35 13.74 -4.23
CA PHE A 44 1.02 12.36 -3.89
C PHE A 44 0.22 11.67 -5.00
N ASN A 45 -0.71 12.37 -5.65
CA ASN A 45 -1.45 11.83 -6.80
C ASN A 45 -0.49 11.41 -7.90
N LEU A 46 0.47 12.28 -8.27
CA LEU A 46 1.51 11.98 -9.25
C LEU A 46 2.39 10.79 -8.83
N LEU A 47 2.78 10.71 -7.55
CA LEU A 47 3.57 9.59 -7.05
C LEU A 47 2.81 8.25 -7.15
N SER A 48 1.53 8.26 -6.78
CA SER A 48 0.68 7.08 -6.85
C SER A 48 0.45 6.64 -8.30
N GLU A 49 0.16 7.59 -9.19
CA GLU A 49 -0.03 7.33 -10.62
C GLU A 49 1.24 6.79 -11.28
N LEU A 50 2.40 7.39 -11.00
CA LEU A 50 3.69 6.94 -11.51
C LEU A 50 4.00 5.49 -11.12
N HIS A 51 3.78 5.12 -9.85
CA HIS A 51 4.05 3.76 -9.38
C HIS A 51 3.05 2.73 -9.91
N LEU A 52 1.78 3.11 -10.08
CA LEU A 52 0.80 2.25 -10.74
C LEU A 52 1.16 2.04 -12.22
N SER A 53 1.54 3.11 -12.93
CA SER A 53 1.97 3.03 -14.32
C SER A 53 3.23 2.19 -14.49
N ASP A 54 4.24 2.34 -13.61
CA ASP A 54 5.42 1.47 -13.64
C ASP A 54 5.00 0.02 -13.46
N PHE A 55 4.15 -0.28 -12.46
CA PHE A 55 3.64 -1.63 -12.19
C PHE A 55 3.01 -2.28 -13.42
N GLU A 56 2.11 -1.57 -14.10
CA GLU A 56 1.41 -2.05 -15.30
C GLU A 56 2.37 -2.28 -16.48
N SER A 57 3.37 -1.41 -16.63
CA SER A 57 4.32 -1.48 -17.75
C SER A 57 5.28 -2.67 -17.69
N GLN A 58 5.47 -3.29 -16.51
CA GLN A 58 6.51 -4.30 -16.32
C GLN A 58 6.32 -5.55 -17.19
N HIS A 59 5.06 -5.93 -17.47
CA HIS A 59 4.81 -7.07 -18.37
C HIS A 59 5.19 -6.76 -19.81
N LEU A 60 4.89 -5.55 -20.29
CA LEU A 60 5.25 -5.10 -21.63
C LEU A 60 6.77 -5.08 -21.82
N LEU A 61 7.51 -4.65 -20.79
CA LEU A 61 8.98 -4.65 -20.84
C LEU A 61 9.57 -6.06 -20.88
N ARG A 62 8.92 -7.04 -20.24
CA ARG A 62 9.31 -8.47 -20.35
C ARG A 62 9.10 -9.00 -21.77
N GLN A 63 7.90 -8.77 -22.34
CA GLN A 63 7.59 -9.17 -23.72
C GLN A 63 8.51 -8.51 -24.75
N LEU A 64 8.84 -7.22 -24.54
CA LEU A 64 9.76 -6.50 -25.42
C LEU A 64 11.18 -7.08 -25.35
N SER A 65 11.63 -7.48 -24.15
CA SER A 65 12.96 -8.06 -23.95
C SER A 65 13.18 -9.37 -24.72
N GLU A 66 12.10 -10.08 -25.07
CA GLU A 66 12.16 -11.29 -25.91
C GLU A 66 12.37 -10.93 -27.39
N LYS A 67 11.90 -9.76 -27.82
CA LYS A 67 11.98 -9.28 -29.21
C LYS A 67 13.25 -8.46 -29.50
N ASP A 68 13.59 -7.54 -28.60
CA ASP A 68 14.76 -6.67 -28.73
C ASP A 68 15.39 -6.39 -27.36
N ARG A 69 16.55 -7.03 -27.13
CA ARG A 69 17.28 -6.91 -25.88
C ARG A 69 17.92 -5.52 -25.69
N THR A 70 18.32 -4.86 -26.77
CA THR A 70 18.99 -3.56 -26.73
C THR A 70 18.00 -2.47 -26.38
N LEU A 71 16.84 -2.45 -27.06
CA LEU A 71 15.77 -1.51 -26.76
C LEU A 71 15.23 -1.73 -25.33
N ALA A 72 15.03 -2.99 -24.92
CA ALA A 72 14.60 -3.28 -23.55
C ALA A 72 15.63 -2.83 -22.50
N ALA A 73 16.94 -2.95 -22.78
CA ALA A 73 17.98 -2.44 -21.89
C ALA A 73 17.95 -0.91 -21.78
N PHE A 74 17.76 -0.21 -22.91
CA PHE A 74 17.62 1.25 -22.91
C PHE A 74 16.39 1.71 -22.11
N LEU A 75 15.22 1.07 -22.29
CA LEU A 75 14.01 1.40 -21.56
C LEU A 75 14.13 1.08 -20.07
N ARG A 76 14.77 -0.03 -19.69
CA ARG A 76 15.10 -0.30 -18.28
C ARG A 76 15.95 0.81 -17.66
N ALA A 77 16.90 1.35 -18.41
CA ALA A 77 17.70 2.48 -17.94
C ALA A 77 16.86 3.75 -17.77
N GLN A 78 15.88 4.01 -18.65
CA GLN A 78 14.96 5.14 -18.48
C GLN A 78 14.04 4.95 -17.27
N ASN A 79 13.42 3.78 -17.10
CA ASN A 79 12.62 3.48 -15.91
C ASN A 79 13.45 3.65 -14.63
N LYS A 80 14.72 3.21 -14.64
CA LYS A 80 15.59 3.39 -13.47
C LYS A 80 15.84 4.86 -13.14
N ARG A 81 15.90 5.76 -14.14
CA ARG A 81 16.00 7.21 -13.90
C ARG A 81 14.71 7.76 -13.31
N LEU A 82 13.55 7.29 -13.78
CA LEU A 82 12.25 7.65 -13.20
C LEU A 82 12.13 7.17 -11.75
N ASP A 83 12.57 5.95 -11.45
CA ASP A 83 12.60 5.42 -10.07
C ASP A 83 13.42 6.31 -9.13
N LEU A 84 14.56 6.82 -9.59
CA LEU A 84 15.42 7.70 -8.79
C LEU A 84 14.72 9.04 -8.51
N LEU A 85 14.06 9.61 -9.50
CA LEU A 85 13.27 10.84 -9.32
C LEU A 85 12.07 10.59 -8.40
N SER A 86 11.36 9.48 -8.60
CA SER A 86 10.25 9.04 -7.75
C SER A 86 10.69 8.90 -6.29
N SER A 87 11.86 8.32 -6.04
CA SER A 87 12.43 8.18 -4.70
C SER A 87 12.65 9.52 -4.01
N VAL A 88 13.12 10.55 -4.74
CA VAL A 88 13.28 11.90 -4.18
C VAL A 88 11.92 12.49 -3.80
N VAL A 89 10.92 12.36 -4.66
CA VAL A 89 9.56 12.85 -4.38
C VAL A 89 8.95 12.10 -3.19
N ALA A 90 9.11 10.78 -3.13
CA ALA A 90 8.61 9.97 -2.04
C ALA A 90 9.24 10.34 -0.69
N HIS A 91 10.55 10.64 -0.65
CA HIS A 91 11.20 11.10 0.58
C HIS A 91 10.62 12.41 1.11
N THR A 92 10.32 13.37 0.23
CA THR A 92 9.65 14.62 0.62
C THR A 92 8.25 14.34 1.17
N LEU A 93 7.47 13.48 0.50
CA LEU A 93 6.12 13.13 0.90
C LEU A 93 6.05 12.32 2.21
N ILE A 94 7.03 11.47 2.51
CA ILE A 94 7.11 10.78 3.81
C ILE A 94 7.23 11.81 4.95
N GLY A 95 7.93 12.92 4.74
CA GLY A 95 7.98 14.03 5.70
C GLY A 95 6.61 14.67 5.96
N GLU A 96 5.74 14.72 4.94
CA GLU A 96 4.39 15.28 5.04
C GLU A 96 3.35 14.30 5.62
N ILE A 97 3.38 13.04 5.20
CA ILE A 97 2.47 11.98 5.67
C ILE A 97 2.77 11.61 7.13
N GLY A 98 4.06 11.63 7.48
CA GLY A 98 4.56 11.25 8.79
C GLY A 98 5.43 10.00 8.76
N ALA A 99 6.12 9.77 9.87
CA ALA A 99 7.03 8.64 10.02
C ALA A 99 6.32 7.28 9.90
N PRO A 100 6.98 6.24 9.37
CA PRO A 100 6.39 4.92 9.27
C PRO A 100 5.90 4.34 10.61
N VAL A 101 4.62 3.97 10.63
CA VAL A 101 3.94 3.39 11.80
C VAL A 101 3.80 1.88 11.65
N PRO A 102 3.79 1.12 12.77
CA PRO A 102 3.47 -0.31 12.73
C PRO A 102 2.05 -0.54 12.22
N VAL A 103 1.90 -1.51 11.32
CA VAL A 103 0.62 -1.93 10.75
C VAL A 103 0.57 -3.44 10.60
N ILE A 104 -0.65 -3.99 10.59
CA ILE A 104 -0.93 -5.33 10.05
C ILE A 104 -1.68 -5.12 8.74
N ILE A 105 -1.15 -5.65 7.64
CA ILE A 105 -1.71 -5.42 6.31
C ILE A 105 -1.90 -6.75 5.55
N SER A 106 -2.98 -6.81 4.79
CA SER A 106 -3.35 -7.88 3.86
C SER A 106 -3.86 -7.28 2.54
N GLU A 107 -4.17 -8.12 1.56
CA GLU A 107 -4.75 -7.65 0.29
C GLU A 107 -6.15 -7.05 0.47
N GLY A 108 -6.87 -7.44 1.54
CA GLY A 108 -8.22 -6.98 1.83
C GLY A 108 -8.30 -5.80 2.81
N GLY A 109 -7.22 -5.43 3.50
CA GLY A 109 -7.31 -4.38 4.50
C GLY A 109 -6.05 -4.15 5.31
N ILE A 110 -6.14 -3.15 6.19
CA ILE A 110 -5.06 -2.70 7.06
C ILE A 110 -5.57 -2.39 8.47
N GLU A 111 -4.78 -2.75 9.46
CA GLU A 111 -5.00 -2.46 10.87
C GLU A 111 -3.81 -1.69 11.43
N PHE A 112 -4.09 -0.65 12.19
CA PHE A 112 -3.09 0.27 12.73
C PHE A 112 -3.64 1.02 13.95
N ALA A 113 -2.75 1.58 14.75
CA ALA A 113 -3.15 2.44 15.87
C ALA A 113 -3.15 3.92 15.45
N GLN A 114 -4.10 4.72 15.93
CA GLN A 114 -4.12 6.18 15.73
C GLN A 114 -4.67 6.94 16.95
N ALA A 115 -4.45 8.25 16.98
CA ALA A 115 -4.81 9.09 18.14
C ALA A 115 -6.30 9.45 18.21
N ARG A 116 -7.03 9.38 17.10
CA ARG A 116 -8.44 9.78 17.01
C ARG A 116 -9.30 8.59 16.62
N SER A 117 -10.45 8.45 17.26
CA SER A 117 -11.44 7.45 16.89
C SER A 117 -12.07 7.77 15.53
N ILE A 118 -12.34 6.75 14.74
CA ILE A 118 -13.14 6.86 13.51
C ILE A 118 -14.28 5.84 13.62
N ALA A 119 -15.53 6.29 13.39
CA ALA A 119 -16.69 5.42 13.57
C ALA A 119 -16.66 4.24 12.57
N PRO A 120 -16.93 3.00 13.02
CA PRO A 120 -17.16 1.86 12.11
C PRO A 120 -18.20 2.18 11.04
N GLY A 121 -17.97 1.68 9.83
CA GLY A 121 -18.77 1.97 8.64
C GLY A 121 -18.37 3.23 7.88
N THR A 122 -17.52 4.09 8.46
CA THR A 122 -17.04 5.32 7.81
C THR A 122 -16.17 4.97 6.61
N ARG A 123 -16.47 5.56 5.44
CA ARG A 123 -15.60 5.48 4.26
C ARG A 123 -14.43 6.45 4.42
N VAL A 124 -13.24 5.98 4.11
CA VAL A 124 -11.98 6.70 4.35
C VAL A 124 -11.10 6.69 3.10
N LYS A 125 -10.32 7.76 2.95
CA LYS A 125 -9.14 7.82 2.10
C LYS A 125 -7.98 7.17 2.85
N VAL A 126 -7.27 6.25 2.18
CA VAL A 126 -6.09 5.59 2.73
C VAL A 126 -4.89 5.97 1.89
N LYS A 127 -4.06 6.85 2.43
CA LYS A 127 -2.84 7.36 1.81
C LYS A 127 -1.65 6.62 2.41
N MET A 128 -0.95 5.83 1.61
CA MET A 128 0.17 5.01 2.10
C MET A 128 1.42 5.12 1.24
N VAL A 129 2.58 5.02 1.89
CA VAL A 129 3.88 4.81 1.25
C VAL A 129 4.47 3.50 1.73
N LEU A 130 4.53 2.54 0.82
CA LEU A 130 4.93 1.15 1.07
C LEU A 130 6.47 1.00 1.04
N MET A 131 7.04 0.51 2.14
CA MET A 131 8.48 0.46 2.38
C MET A 131 9.08 -0.91 2.02
N PRO A 132 10.35 -1.03 1.61
CA PRO A 132 11.38 0.01 1.59
C PRO A 132 11.46 0.83 0.29
N ARG A 133 10.69 0.47 -0.74
CA ARG A 133 10.78 1.08 -2.07
C ARG A 133 10.00 2.39 -2.22
N ALA A 134 9.32 2.80 -1.16
CA ALA A 134 8.54 4.02 -1.06
C ALA A 134 7.46 4.15 -2.16
N HIS A 135 6.75 3.05 -2.46
CA HIS A 135 5.63 3.11 -3.40
C HIS A 135 4.45 3.85 -2.78
N GLY A 136 4.10 5.00 -3.35
CA GLY A 136 2.87 5.70 -3.02
C GLY A 136 1.65 4.93 -3.54
N LEU A 137 0.63 4.79 -2.70
CA LEU A 137 -0.64 4.17 -3.07
C LEU A 137 -1.78 4.92 -2.39
N LEU A 138 -2.79 5.29 -3.18
CA LEU A 138 -4.02 5.93 -2.71
C LEU A 138 -5.20 4.97 -2.89
N LEU A 139 -5.85 4.58 -1.78
CA LEU A 139 -6.97 3.64 -1.80
C LEU A 139 -8.21 4.24 -1.11
N ARG A 140 -9.38 3.71 -1.45
CA ARG A 140 -10.59 3.84 -0.62
C ARG A 140 -10.62 2.71 0.40
N GLY A 141 -11.13 3.02 1.59
CA GLY A 141 -11.37 2.02 2.63
C GLY A 141 -12.67 2.26 3.37
N LYS A 142 -13.08 1.27 4.16
CA LYS A 142 -14.19 1.33 5.09
C LYS A 142 -13.71 0.88 6.46
N VAL A 143 -13.93 1.70 7.49
CA VAL A 143 -13.60 1.32 8.86
C VAL A 143 -14.49 0.15 9.27
N THR A 144 -13.90 -0.93 9.74
CA THR A 144 -14.59 -2.15 10.16
C THR A 144 -14.73 -2.23 11.67
N HIS A 145 -13.73 -1.76 12.42
CA HIS A 145 -13.77 -1.60 13.87
C HIS A 145 -12.86 -0.44 14.29
N CYS A 146 -13.07 0.09 15.50
CA CYS A 146 -12.26 1.15 16.09
C CYS A 146 -12.31 1.03 17.62
N ASP A 147 -11.35 0.31 18.19
CA ASP A 147 -11.36 -0.09 19.59
C ASP A 147 -10.36 0.74 20.41
N ALA A 148 -10.78 1.18 21.59
CA ALA A 148 -9.90 1.93 22.49
C ALA A 148 -8.80 1.01 23.04
N ARG A 149 -7.56 1.48 22.99
CA ARG A 149 -6.38 0.81 23.55
C ARG A 149 -6.06 1.35 24.94
N ALA A 150 -5.34 0.55 25.72
CA ALA A 150 -4.91 0.93 27.07
C ALA A 150 -3.98 2.15 27.10
N ASP A 151 -3.29 2.44 26.00
CA ASP A 151 -2.39 3.60 25.83
C ASP A 151 -3.14 4.90 25.43
N GLY A 152 -4.47 4.88 25.40
CA GLY A 152 -5.31 6.01 25.03
C GLY A 152 -5.45 6.24 23.52
N ARG A 153 -4.86 5.38 22.68
CA ARG A 153 -5.05 5.38 21.22
C ARG A 153 -6.24 4.50 20.82
N PHE A 154 -6.52 4.46 19.53
CA PHE A 154 -7.51 3.58 18.93
C PHE A 154 -6.84 2.61 17.96
N GLU A 155 -7.16 1.34 18.08
CA GLU A 155 -6.87 0.31 17.07
C GLU A 155 -7.96 0.35 16.01
N VAL A 156 -7.59 0.56 14.76
CA VAL A 156 -8.53 0.79 13.67
C VAL A 156 -8.26 -0.19 12.55
N GLY A 157 -9.18 -1.13 12.36
CA GLY A 157 -9.20 -2.02 11.20
C GLY A 157 -10.00 -1.42 10.05
N THR A 158 -9.38 -1.33 8.88
CA THR A 158 -9.96 -0.81 7.64
C THR A 158 -9.94 -1.87 6.56
N GLU A 159 -11.07 -2.08 5.90
CA GLU A 159 -11.18 -2.91 4.69
C GLU A 159 -10.98 -2.03 3.46
N PHE A 160 -10.20 -2.48 2.48
CA PHE A 160 -10.05 -1.78 1.20
C PHE A 160 -11.26 -2.02 0.32
N ILE A 161 -11.77 -0.95 -0.30
CA ILE A 161 -12.96 -1.01 -1.16
C ILE A 161 -12.66 -0.34 -2.50
N ASP A 162 -13.42 -0.70 -3.53
CA ASP A 162 -13.38 -0.07 -4.85
C ASP A 162 -11.97 0.00 -5.48
N MET A 163 -11.13 -1.01 -5.19
CA MET A 163 -9.76 -1.10 -5.73
C MET A 163 -9.77 -1.47 -7.21
N THR A 164 -8.92 -0.81 -7.99
CA THR A 164 -8.61 -1.24 -9.35
C THR A 164 -7.77 -2.53 -9.35
N ASP A 165 -7.77 -3.27 -10.46
CA ASP A 165 -6.93 -4.47 -10.59
C ASP A 165 -5.45 -4.14 -10.41
N ALA A 166 -4.99 -3.01 -10.94
CA ALA A 166 -3.61 -2.55 -10.78
C ALA A 166 -3.26 -2.29 -9.30
N GLN A 167 -4.15 -1.62 -8.56
CA GLN A 167 -3.97 -1.39 -7.12
C GLN A 167 -3.93 -2.70 -6.34
N ARG A 168 -4.85 -3.63 -6.64
CA ARG A 168 -4.94 -4.94 -5.99
C ARG A 168 -3.67 -5.76 -6.24
N GLN A 169 -3.22 -5.85 -7.49
CA GLN A 169 -2.04 -6.60 -7.85
C GLN A 169 -0.74 -5.96 -7.32
N LEU A 170 -0.65 -4.63 -7.27
CA LEU A 170 0.47 -3.92 -6.66
C LEU A 170 0.58 -4.27 -5.17
N LEU A 171 -0.54 -4.21 -4.44
CA LEU A 171 -0.59 -4.54 -3.01
C LEU A 171 -0.29 -6.03 -2.75
N ALA A 172 -0.88 -6.94 -3.53
CA ALA A 172 -0.61 -8.37 -3.43
C ALA A 172 0.88 -8.68 -3.66
N ARG A 173 1.48 -8.07 -4.69
CA ARG A 173 2.92 -8.21 -4.97
C ARG A 173 3.76 -7.70 -3.82
N TYR A 174 3.39 -6.56 -3.24
CA TYR A 174 4.07 -6.00 -2.08
C TYR A 174 4.05 -6.99 -0.90
N ILE A 175 2.87 -7.49 -0.53
CA ILE A 175 2.69 -8.41 0.61
C ILE A 175 3.52 -9.68 0.40
N LEU A 176 3.47 -10.27 -0.80
CA LEU A 176 4.25 -11.45 -1.14
C LEU A 176 5.76 -11.20 -1.02
N GLN A 177 6.26 -10.06 -1.50
CA GLN A 177 7.68 -9.71 -1.40
C GLN A 177 8.13 -9.56 0.07
N ARG A 178 7.32 -8.90 0.90
CA ARG A 178 7.62 -8.71 2.33
C ARG A 178 7.57 -10.03 3.09
N GLN A 179 6.59 -10.88 2.82
CA GLN A 179 6.51 -12.24 3.36
C GLN A 179 7.77 -13.05 3.04
N GLN A 180 8.20 -13.07 1.78
CA GLN A 180 9.40 -13.78 1.37
C GLN A 180 10.66 -13.22 2.06
N GLN A 181 10.74 -11.90 2.24
CA GLN A 181 11.84 -11.26 2.94
C GLN A 181 11.89 -11.65 4.43
N GLN A 182 10.76 -11.59 5.13
CA GLN A 182 10.66 -11.95 6.55
C GLN A 182 11.02 -13.42 6.77
N ARG A 183 10.58 -14.32 5.89
CA ARG A 183 10.95 -15.75 5.94
C ARG A 183 12.46 -15.96 5.79
N ARG A 184 13.11 -15.26 4.85
CA ARG A 184 14.57 -15.34 4.68
C ARG A 184 15.31 -14.87 5.94
N GLN A 185 14.90 -13.73 6.50
CA GLN A 185 15.51 -13.18 7.71
C GLN A 185 15.33 -14.10 8.93
N ALA A 186 14.16 -14.73 9.08
CA ALA A 186 13.92 -15.69 10.16
C ALA A 186 14.78 -16.95 10.05
N LEU A 187 15.05 -17.43 8.83
CA LEU A 187 15.96 -18.56 8.60
C LEU A 187 17.41 -18.19 8.91
N GLU A 188 17.87 -17.01 8.47
CA GLU A 188 19.23 -16.52 8.73
C GLU A 188 19.50 -16.28 10.23
N GLN A 189 18.48 -15.88 11.02
CA GLN A 189 18.61 -15.70 12.47
C GLN A 189 18.60 -17.03 13.25
N ASN A 190 18.02 -18.08 12.66
CA ASN A 190 17.92 -19.40 13.29
C ASN A 190 19.07 -20.35 12.88
N ASP A 191 19.94 -19.95 11.95
CA ASP A 191 21.18 -20.65 11.64
C ASP A 191 22.30 -20.10 12.54
N PRO A 192 22.76 -20.84 13.57
CA PRO A 192 23.90 -20.39 14.36
C PRO A 192 25.14 -20.38 13.45
N ALA A 193 25.87 -19.27 13.45
CA ALA A 193 27.13 -19.16 12.71
C ALA A 193 28.08 -20.32 13.10
N PRO A 194 28.82 -20.89 12.13
CA PRO A 194 29.71 -22.02 12.34
C PRO A 194 30.88 -21.72 13.29
#